data_AF-A0A2J6QDR3-F1
#
_entry.id   AF-A0A2J6QDR3-F1
#
_cell.length_a   1.000
_cell.length_b   1.000
_cell.length_c   1.000
_cell.angle_alpha   90.00
_cell.angle_beta   90.00
_cell.angle_gamma   90.00
#
_symmetry.space_group_name_H-M   'P 1'
#
loop_
_entity.id
_entity.type
_entity.pdbx_description
1 polymer ?
#
loop_
_entity_poly.entity_id
_entity_poly.type
_entity_poly.pdbx_seq_one_letter_code
_entity_poly.pdbx_strand_id
1 'polypeptide(L)'
;MLILTSVVPLFTFGLFQLSSAEGFTQCYYPDGSIPTDYVWEPCTGANYSSCCVPSEGDVCQADGLCYYPAENLAYRGTCTDRTWNDPSCNANICVTGTQNLFCTF
;
A
#
# COMPACT_ATOMS: atom_id res chain seq x y z
N MET A 1 32.92 -25.36 -49.71
CA MET A 1 34.15 -25.33 -48.88
C MET A 1 33.69 -25.05 -47.44
N LEU A 2 33.85 -26.04 -46.57
CA LEU A 2 33.42 -26.07 -45.16
C LEU A 2 34.46 -25.41 -44.25
N ILE A 3 34.00 -24.64 -43.26
CA ILE A 3 34.43 -24.59 -41.84
C ILE A 3 33.43 -23.67 -41.12
N LEU A 4 32.40 -24.14 -40.39
CA LEU A 4 32.40 -24.66 -39.01
C LEU A 4 33.33 -23.92 -38.04
N THR A 5 32.77 -22.99 -37.26
CA THR A 5 33.10 -22.83 -35.83
C THR A 5 31.83 -22.62 -35.02
N SER A 6 31.54 -23.65 -34.22
CA SER A 6 30.53 -23.73 -33.17
C SER A 6 31.00 -23.02 -31.91
N VAL A 7 30.18 -22.16 -31.31
CA VAL A 7 30.06 -21.95 -29.85
C VAL A 7 28.76 -21.20 -29.55
N VAL A 8 27.68 -21.95 -29.29
CA VAL A 8 26.55 -21.49 -28.46
C VAL A 8 27.07 -21.61 -27.02
N PRO A 9 26.90 -20.63 -26.09
CA PRO A 9 25.69 -20.73 -25.27
C PRO A 9 25.22 -19.49 -24.45
N LEU A 10 23.95 -19.59 -24.06
CA LEU A 10 23.37 -19.14 -22.78
C LEU A 10 23.02 -17.65 -22.59
N PHE A 11 21.72 -17.46 -22.32
CA PHE A 11 21.15 -16.48 -21.39
C PHE A 11 21.40 -15.00 -21.67
N THR A 12 20.52 -14.41 -22.46
CA THR A 12 19.78 -13.27 -21.93
C THR A 12 18.35 -13.38 -22.44
N PHE A 13 17.52 -14.18 -21.76
CA PHE A 13 16.11 -13.79 -21.59
C PHE A 13 16.18 -12.43 -20.92
N GLY A 14 16.24 -11.37 -21.73
CA GLY A 14 15.95 -10.03 -21.28
C GLY A 14 14.49 -10.04 -20.91
N LEU A 15 14.19 -10.50 -19.69
CA LEU A 15 13.04 -10.06 -18.94
C LEU A 15 13.25 -8.55 -18.84
N PHE A 16 12.76 -7.82 -19.86
CA PHE A 16 12.34 -6.45 -19.68
C PHE A 16 11.35 -6.54 -18.54
N GLN A 17 11.85 -6.35 -17.33
CA GLN A 17 11.02 -6.13 -16.17
C GLN A 17 10.30 -4.85 -16.53
N LEU A 18 9.06 -4.98 -17.01
CA LEU A 18 8.08 -3.93 -16.82
C LEU A 18 8.04 -3.76 -15.31
N SER A 19 8.85 -2.83 -14.80
CA SER A 19 8.55 -2.14 -13.57
C SER A 19 7.12 -1.67 -13.76
N SER A 20 6.18 -2.39 -13.15
CA SER A 20 4.83 -1.91 -12.94
C SER A 20 5.00 -0.49 -12.43
N ALA A 21 4.52 0.49 -13.20
CA ALA A 21 4.25 1.79 -12.64
C ALA A 21 3.20 1.50 -11.56
N GLU A 22 3.66 1.33 -10.34
CA GLU A 22 2.80 1.38 -9.17
C GLU A 22 2.24 2.79 -9.22
N GLY A 23 1.05 2.91 -9.79
CA GLY A 23 0.30 4.16 -9.69
C GLY A 23 0.22 4.42 -8.20
N PHE A 24 0.83 5.52 -7.76
CA PHE A 24 0.54 6.04 -6.43
C PHE A 24 -0.95 6.30 -6.41
N THR A 25 -1.72 5.33 -5.93
CA THR A 25 -3.14 5.50 -5.79
C THR A 25 -3.33 6.50 -4.67
N GLN A 26 -3.94 7.63 -5.00
CA GLN A 26 -4.27 8.70 -4.06
C GLN A 26 -5.05 8.11 -2.88
N CYS A 27 -4.63 8.41 -1.66
CA CYS A 27 -5.35 8.04 -0.45
C CYS A 27 -6.37 9.12 -0.07
N TYR A 28 -7.45 8.69 0.59
CA TYR A 28 -8.59 9.51 0.95
C TYR A 28 -9.04 9.23 2.39
N TYR A 29 -9.48 10.27 3.08
CA TYR A 29 -10.22 10.15 4.33
C TYR A 29 -11.61 9.52 4.13
N PRO A 30 -12.26 9.05 5.21
CA PRO A 30 -13.61 8.46 5.12
C PRO A 30 -14.67 9.35 4.47
N ASP A 31 -14.52 10.68 4.55
CA ASP A 31 -15.42 11.63 3.88
C ASP A 31 -15.06 11.84 2.39
N GLY A 32 -14.01 11.19 1.90
CA GLY A 32 -13.53 11.27 0.52
C GLY A 32 -12.64 12.48 0.23
N SER A 33 -12.25 13.23 1.27
CA SER A 33 -11.26 14.31 1.16
C SER A 33 -9.84 13.77 1.04
N ILE A 34 -8.97 14.57 0.42
CA ILE A 34 -7.54 14.24 0.25
C ILE A 34 -6.80 14.68 1.51
N PRO A 35 -5.96 13.81 2.11
CA PRO A 35 -5.16 14.19 3.26
C PRO A 35 -4.15 15.30 2.99
N THR A 36 -3.97 16.20 3.95
CA THR A 36 -3.04 17.35 3.87
C THR A 36 -2.10 17.46 5.07
N ASP A 37 -2.27 16.57 6.04
CA ASP A 37 -1.60 16.53 7.33
C ASP A 37 -0.38 15.60 7.32
N TYR A 38 -0.44 14.48 6.60
CA TYR A 38 0.66 13.53 6.44
C TYR A 38 0.77 13.01 5.01
N VAL A 39 1.91 12.40 4.70
CA VAL A 39 2.12 11.65 3.45
C VAL A 39 1.60 10.23 3.66
N TRP A 40 0.38 9.99 3.19
CA TRP A 40 -0.25 8.68 3.25
C TRP A 40 0.15 7.86 2.03
N GLU A 41 0.69 6.67 2.26
CA GLU A 41 1.16 5.77 1.22
C GLU A 41 0.35 4.46 1.25
N PRO A 42 -0.12 3.98 0.09
CA PRO A 42 -0.87 2.74 0.01
C PRO A 42 0.00 1.55 0.42
N CYS A 43 -0.53 0.70 1.29
CA CYS A 43 0.18 -0.46 1.83
C CYS A 43 0.43 -1.56 0.81
N THR A 44 -0.38 -1.61 -0.24
CA THR A 44 -0.23 -2.59 -1.32
C THR A 44 -0.46 -1.89 -2.66
N GLY A 45 0.12 -2.41 -3.74
CA GLY A 45 -0.19 -1.97 -5.09
C GLY A 45 -1.55 -2.44 -5.63
N ALA A 46 -2.47 -2.89 -4.77
CA ALA A 46 -3.82 -3.28 -5.16
C ALA A 46 -4.66 -2.06 -5.54
N ASN A 47 -5.74 -2.28 -6.31
CA ASN A 47 -6.65 -1.19 -6.70
C ASN A 47 -7.24 -0.46 -5.48
N TYR A 48 -7.58 -1.21 -4.43
CA TYR A 48 -8.05 -0.70 -3.15
C TYR A 48 -7.21 -1.27 -2.01
N SER A 49 -6.74 -0.41 -1.11
CA SER A 49 -5.84 -0.74 -0.02
C SER A 49 -5.86 0.35 1.04
N SER A 50 -5.67 -0.04 2.29
CA SER A 50 -5.31 0.90 3.36
C SER A 50 -4.02 1.63 3.03
N CYS A 51 -3.93 2.87 3.50
CA CYS A 51 -2.75 3.70 3.43
C CYS A 51 -2.29 4.06 4.83
N CYS A 52 -0.98 4.00 5.06
CA CYS A 52 -0.33 4.34 6.33
C CYS A 52 0.67 5.49 6.14
N VAL A 53 1.31 5.93 7.22
CA VAL A 53 2.30 7.02 7.19
C VAL A 53 3.69 6.44 7.47
N PRO A 54 4.34 5.78 6.48
CA PRO A 54 5.64 5.15 6.70
C PRO A 54 6.74 6.16 7.05
N SER A 55 6.58 7.45 6.70
CA SER A 55 7.50 8.51 7.11
C SER A 55 7.57 8.70 8.62
N GLU A 56 6.48 8.39 9.34
CA GLU A 56 6.43 8.41 10.80
C GLU A 56 6.84 7.06 11.42
N GLY A 57 7.10 6.04 10.59
CA GLY A 57 7.52 4.71 11.04
C GLY A 57 6.40 3.68 11.12
N ASP A 58 5.25 3.95 10.50
CA ASP A 58 4.16 2.98 10.43
C ASP A 58 4.52 1.74 9.61
N VAL A 59 3.96 0.62 10.04
CA VAL A 59 4.08 -0.68 9.38
C VAL A 59 2.70 -1.15 8.94
N CYS A 60 2.55 -1.35 7.63
CA CYS A 60 1.36 -1.95 7.05
C CYS A 60 1.14 -3.37 7.55
N GLN A 61 -0.04 -3.66 8.09
CA GLN A 61 -0.43 -4.98 8.56
C GLN A 61 -1.23 -5.73 7.49
N ALA A 62 -1.17 -7.07 7.56
CA ALA A 62 -1.88 -7.95 6.62
C ALA A 62 -3.41 -7.88 6.77
N ASP A 63 -3.91 -7.50 7.96
CA ASP A 63 -5.32 -7.24 8.23
C ASP A 63 -5.82 -5.88 7.71
N GLY A 64 -4.94 -5.09 7.08
CA GLY A 64 -5.28 -3.79 6.51
C GLY A 64 -5.30 -2.67 7.54
N LEU A 65 -4.72 -2.85 8.73
CA LEU A 65 -4.44 -1.75 9.67
C LEU A 65 -3.01 -1.23 9.52
N CYS A 66 -2.81 -0.03 10.07
CA CYS A 66 -1.50 0.58 10.26
C CYS A 66 -1.04 0.32 11.68
N TYR A 67 0.20 -0.14 11.83
CA TYR A 67 0.81 -0.34 13.14
C TYR A 67 1.94 0.65 13.35
N TYR A 68 1.83 1.49 14.38
CA TYR A 68 2.85 2.42 14.80
C TYR A 68 3.67 1.81 15.96
N PRO A 69 4.88 1.28 15.70
CA PRO A 69 5.64 0.51 16.68
C PRO A 69 6.17 1.35 17.84
N ALA A 70 6.40 2.66 17.64
CA ALA A 70 6.96 3.51 18.68
C ALA A 70 6.03 3.64 19.90
N GLU A 71 4.72 3.55 19.68
CA GLU A 71 3.70 3.60 20.74
C GLU A 71 2.95 2.27 20.91
N ASN A 72 3.31 1.23 20.14
CA ASN A 72 2.61 -0.05 20.11
C ASN A 72 1.11 0.12 19.84
N LEU A 73 0.78 0.95 18.84
CA LEU A 73 -0.59 1.32 18.49
C LEU A 73 -0.96 0.77 17.11
N ALA A 74 -2.10 0.09 17.03
CA ALA A 74 -2.74 -0.22 15.76
C ALA A 74 -3.86 0.79 15.50
N TYR A 75 -4.01 1.22 14.25
CA TYR A 75 -5.03 2.17 13.85
C TYR A 75 -5.44 1.94 12.41
N ARG A 76 -6.64 2.40 12.05
CA ARG A 76 -7.11 2.38 10.67
C ARG A 76 -6.60 3.63 9.95
N GLY A 77 -5.79 3.46 8.91
CA GLY A 77 -5.29 4.59 8.13
C GLY A 77 -6.32 5.19 7.16
N THR A 78 -5.83 5.93 6.16
CA THR A 78 -6.65 6.37 5.02
C THR A 78 -6.82 5.22 4.02
N CYS A 79 -7.63 5.39 2.97
CA CYS A 79 -7.81 4.35 1.96
C CYS A 79 -7.72 4.89 0.54
N THR A 80 -7.28 4.05 -0.39
CA THR A 80 -7.27 4.38 -1.81
C THR A 80 -8.66 4.39 -2.47
N ASP A 81 -9.67 3.74 -1.88
CA ASP A 81 -11.06 3.92 -2.28
C ASP A 81 -11.62 5.23 -1.70
N ARG A 82 -11.84 6.22 -2.56
CA ARG A 82 -12.46 7.49 -2.17
C ARG A 82 -13.84 7.33 -1.55
N THR A 83 -14.57 6.28 -1.91
CA THR A 83 -15.93 6.03 -1.42
C THR A 83 -15.97 5.21 -0.13
N TRP A 84 -14.84 4.62 0.27
CA TRP A 84 -14.73 3.77 1.47
C TRP A 84 -15.71 2.58 1.50
N ASN A 85 -16.16 2.12 0.33
CA ASN A 85 -17.07 0.99 0.20
C ASN A 85 -16.32 -0.34 0.05
N ASP A 86 -15.07 -0.30 -0.41
CA ASP A 86 -14.25 -1.51 -0.51
C ASP A 86 -13.94 -2.06 0.90
N PRO A 87 -14.14 -3.37 1.12
CA PRO A 87 -13.86 -3.98 2.42
C PRO A 87 -12.40 -3.83 2.87
N SER A 88 -11.46 -3.65 1.93
CA SER A 88 -10.04 -3.45 2.22
C SER A 88 -9.76 -2.13 2.95
N CYS A 89 -10.71 -1.19 2.96
CA CYS A 89 -10.60 0.09 3.67
C CYS A 89 -11.04 0.02 5.14
N ASN A 90 -11.56 -1.12 5.60
CA ASN A 90 -11.89 -1.35 7.00
C ASN A 90 -12.77 -0.25 7.64
N ALA A 91 -13.76 0.26 6.89
CA ALA A 91 -14.56 1.45 7.24
C ALA A 91 -15.24 1.42 8.64
N ASN A 92 -15.48 0.22 9.18
CA ASN A 92 -16.16 0.01 10.46
C ASN A 92 -15.23 -0.47 11.58
N ILE A 93 -13.92 -0.55 11.32
CA ILE A 93 -12.92 -1.00 12.29
C ILE A 93 -12.25 0.23 12.91
N CYS A 94 -11.95 0.14 14.21
CA CYS A 94 -11.25 1.18 14.99
C CYS A 94 -11.93 2.55 14.90
N VAL A 95 -13.24 2.55 15.17
CA VAL A 95 -14.10 3.73 15.25
C VAL A 95 -14.62 3.90 16.68
N THR A 96 -13.93 4.67 17.51
CA THR A 96 -14.40 5.06 18.83
C THR A 96 -14.55 6.58 18.90
N GLY A 97 -15.77 7.08 18.66
CA GLY A 97 -16.06 8.51 18.63
C GLY A 97 -15.65 9.23 17.34
N THR A 98 -15.55 10.55 17.37
CA THR A 98 -15.59 11.41 16.16
C THR A 98 -14.34 11.46 15.29
N GLN A 99 -13.18 10.94 15.71
CA GLN A 99 -11.93 11.03 14.93
C GLN A 99 -10.88 9.95 15.30
N ASN A 100 -11.15 9.08 16.29
CA ASN A 100 -10.11 8.16 16.75
C ASN A 100 -10.04 6.96 15.83
N LEU A 101 -8.99 6.94 15.02
CA LEU A 101 -8.62 5.85 14.12
C LEU A 101 -8.00 4.66 14.89
N PHE A 102 -7.69 4.84 16.17
CA PHE A 102 -6.96 3.88 17.00
C PHE A 102 -7.84 2.71 17.45
N CYS A 103 -7.26 1.52 17.39
CA CYS A 103 -7.88 0.29 17.81
C CYS A 103 -7.70 0.12 19.32
N THR A 104 -8.80 0.13 20.08
CA THR A 104 -8.79 -0.32 21.48
C THR A 104 -9.20 -1.79 21.48
N PHE A 105 -8.26 -2.69 21.75
CA PHE A 105 -8.53 -4.12 21.92
C PHE A 105 -8.70 -4.47 23.39
#